data_AF-A0A931YHD0-F1
#
_entry.id   AF-A0A931YHD0-F1
#
_cell.length_a   1.000
_cell.length_b   1.000
_cell.length_c   1.000
_cell.angle_alpha   90.00
_cell.angle_beta   90.00
_cell.angle_gamma   90.00
#
_symmetry.space_group_name_H-M   'P 1'
#
loop_
_entity.id
_entity.type
_entity.pdbx_description
1 polymer ?
#
loop_
_entity_poly.entity_id
_entity_poly.type
_entity_poly.pdbx_seq_one_letter_code
_entity_poly.pdbx_strand_id
1 'polypeptide(L)'
;MLGWVIGHAGGGDRATRLWCVLAGLLPDLDGLTILFGWAVYGYYHRWLTHNLLFGVGVTLLSARWAGLRARPLALIYASFLSHLVGDYLASSWTLWPFLPFSSRVFVITWESLPLLLVTNVAITLALVAVMFGVAVRQGRTGLELVHAGLDRVLVDLVQLRWRAAPCAACVGRASLRCHACARGICEAHVATWRRLRVVCRECLEAPPG
;
A
#
# COMPACT_ATOMS: atom_id res chain seq x y z
N MET A 1 -1.00 -1.54 5.29
CA MET A 1 -2.22 -1.26 4.50
C MET A 1 -2.69 0.18 4.65
N LEU A 2 -2.82 0.65 5.89
CA LEU A 2 -3.29 2.01 6.19
C LEU A 2 -2.46 3.10 5.51
N GLY A 3 -1.13 2.99 5.51
CA GLY A 3 -0.28 3.96 4.81
C GLY A 3 -0.55 4.08 3.31
N TRP A 4 -0.88 2.97 2.63
CA TRP A 4 -1.27 3.03 1.22
C TRP A 4 -2.58 3.80 1.05
N VAL A 5 -3.58 3.52 1.90
CA VAL A 5 -4.88 4.22 1.91
C VAL A 5 -4.70 5.71 2.16
N ILE A 6 -3.89 6.11 3.15
CA ILE A 6 -3.56 7.51 3.44
C ILE A 6 -2.94 8.19 2.21
N GLY A 7 -2.04 7.49 1.51
CA GLY A 7 -1.43 7.99 0.27
C GLY A 7 -2.43 8.34 -0.84
N HIS A 8 -3.61 7.71 -0.85
CA HIS A 8 -4.66 8.03 -1.82
C HIS A 8 -5.45 9.31 -1.49
N ALA A 9 -5.43 9.80 -0.24
CA ALA A 9 -6.07 11.05 0.14
C ALA A 9 -5.38 12.30 -0.45
N GLY A 10 -4.15 12.16 -0.98
CA GLY A 10 -3.30 13.25 -1.44
C GLY A 10 -3.43 13.70 -2.88
N GLY A 11 -4.20 13.00 -3.72
CA GLY A 11 -4.44 13.46 -5.09
C GLY A 11 -3.36 13.14 -6.13
N GLY A 12 -2.49 12.15 -5.92
CA GLY A 12 -2.25 11.23 -7.05
C GLY A 12 -0.84 10.92 -7.57
N ASP A 13 0.27 11.43 -7.03
CA ASP A 13 1.60 10.96 -7.47
C ASP A 13 2.02 9.63 -6.79
N ARG A 14 2.67 8.76 -7.56
CA ARG A 14 3.11 7.42 -7.12
C ARG A 14 4.16 7.51 -6.02
N ALA A 15 5.00 8.55 -6.04
CA ALA A 15 6.05 8.75 -5.05
C ALA A 15 5.47 8.99 -3.65
N THR A 16 4.45 9.86 -3.53
CA THR A 16 3.75 10.08 -2.26
C THR A 16 3.14 8.79 -1.73
N ARG A 17 2.46 8.00 -2.58
CA ARG A 17 1.86 6.72 -2.15
C ARG A 17 2.92 5.71 -1.68
N LEU A 18 4.04 5.62 -2.40
CA LEU A 18 5.17 4.79 -2.01
C LEU A 18 5.70 5.21 -0.63
N TRP A 19 5.96 6.49 -0.43
CA TRP A 19 6.51 6.99 0.82
C TRP A 19 5.52 6.91 1.98
N CYS A 20 4.21 7.04 1.76
CA CYS A 20 3.24 6.72 2.81
C CYS A 20 3.31 5.25 3.20
N VAL A 21 3.44 4.32 2.25
CA VAL A 21 3.63 2.89 2.56
C VAL A 21 4.92 2.65 3.34
N LEU A 22 6.04 3.21 2.88
CA LEU A 22 7.32 3.08 3.56
C LEU A 22 7.27 3.68 4.97
N ALA A 23 6.68 4.86 5.15
CA ALA A 23 6.56 5.51 6.45
C ALA A 23 5.78 4.67 7.48
N GLY A 24 4.79 3.89 7.03
CA GLY A 24 4.07 2.94 7.88
C GLY A 24 4.69 1.54 7.96
N LEU A 25 5.90 1.32 7.42
CA LEU A 25 6.64 0.05 7.49
C LEU A 25 8.02 0.20 8.11
N LEU A 26 8.66 1.36 7.92
CA LEU A 26 9.98 1.67 8.45
C LEU A 26 10.09 1.56 9.99
N PRO A 27 9.05 1.86 10.79
CA PRO A 27 9.07 1.55 12.22
C PRO A 27 9.44 0.08 12.49
N ASP A 28 8.85 -0.88 11.78
CA ASP A 28 9.09 -2.31 12.05
C ASP A 28 10.51 -2.79 11.69
N LEU A 29 11.36 -1.97 11.07
CA LEU A 29 12.74 -2.36 10.77
C LEU A 29 13.55 -2.63 12.04
N ASP A 30 13.24 -1.98 13.17
CA ASP A 30 13.89 -2.32 14.43
C ASP A 30 13.49 -3.71 14.94
N GLY A 31 12.45 -4.34 14.38
CA GLY A 31 12.09 -5.74 14.62
C GLY A 31 13.09 -6.75 14.04
N LEU A 32 13.92 -6.34 13.09
CA LEU A 32 15.03 -7.16 12.58
C LEU A 32 16.06 -7.49 13.67
N THR A 33 16.02 -6.79 14.81
CA THR A 33 16.82 -7.11 16.00
C THR A 33 16.54 -8.52 16.55
N ILE A 34 15.42 -9.15 16.18
CA ILE A 34 15.13 -10.57 16.47
C ILE A 34 16.17 -11.54 15.91
N LEU A 35 16.84 -11.16 14.82
CA LEU A 35 17.93 -11.95 14.23
C LEU A 35 19.14 -12.08 15.18
N PHE A 36 19.23 -11.21 16.19
CA PHE A 36 20.25 -11.24 17.24
C PHE A 36 19.73 -11.80 18.57
N GLY A 37 18.54 -12.41 18.57
CA GLY A 37 17.92 -13.07 19.71
C GLY A 37 16.84 -12.25 20.43
N TRP A 38 16.00 -12.95 21.19
CA TRP A 38 14.84 -12.39 21.88
C TRP A 38 15.17 -11.26 22.86
N ALA A 39 16.33 -11.33 23.53
CA ALA A 39 16.75 -10.28 24.45
C ALA A 39 17.05 -8.95 23.73
N VAL A 40 17.77 -9.03 22.61
CA VAL A 40 18.09 -7.85 21.78
C VAL A 40 16.82 -7.27 21.17
N TYR A 41 15.93 -8.14 20.68
CA TYR A 41 14.61 -7.74 20.19
C TYR A 41 13.78 -7.01 21.25
N GLY A 42 13.60 -7.62 22.42
CA GLY A 42 12.80 -7.04 23.50
C GLY A 42 13.28 -5.64 23.91
N TYR A 43 14.60 -5.41 23.85
CA TYR A 43 15.24 -4.15 24.18
C TYR A 43 15.13 -3.10 23.06
N TYR A 44 15.47 -3.45 21.81
CA TYR A 44 15.65 -2.48 20.73
C TYR A 44 14.45 -2.28 19.80
N HIS A 45 13.54 -3.25 19.69
CA HIS A 45 12.40 -3.25 18.75
C HIS A 45 11.40 -2.09 18.92
N ARG A 46 11.58 -1.21 19.91
CA ARG A 46 10.70 -0.04 20.10
C ARG A 46 11.48 1.23 20.43
N TRP A 47 12.81 1.14 20.37
CA TRP A 47 13.70 2.19 20.83
C TRP A 47 14.20 3.03 19.66
N LEU A 48 14.51 2.40 18.53
CA LEU A 48 15.21 3.04 17.42
C LEU A 48 14.28 3.81 16.48
N THR A 49 13.19 3.19 16.03
CA THR A 49 12.39 3.69 14.91
C THR A 49 10.97 4.09 15.32
N HIS A 50 10.52 3.69 16.51
CA HIS A 50 9.20 4.01 17.06
C HIS A 50 9.16 5.34 17.84
N ASN A 51 9.75 6.40 17.28
CA ASN A 51 9.75 7.74 17.88
C ASN A 51 9.45 8.83 16.85
N LEU A 52 8.94 9.98 17.33
CA LEU A 52 8.50 11.09 16.48
C LEU A 52 9.65 11.68 15.65
N LEU A 53 10.87 11.71 16.21
CA LEU A 53 12.04 12.22 15.50
C LEU A 53 12.38 11.35 14.28
N PHE A 54 12.30 10.03 14.41
CA PHE A 54 12.46 9.11 13.30
C PHE A 54 11.38 9.36 12.23
N GLY A 55 10.13 9.55 12.64
CA GLY A 55 9.05 9.93 11.73
C GLY A 55 9.31 11.25 10.97
N VAL A 56 9.85 12.26 11.65
CA VAL A 56 10.30 13.51 11.02
C VAL A 56 11.43 13.24 10.02
N GLY A 57 12.42 12.43 10.40
CA GLY A 57 13.52 12.03 9.53
C GLY A 57 13.03 11.33 8.25
N VAL A 58 12.11 10.38 8.36
CA VAL A 58 11.47 9.70 7.23
C VAL A 58 10.74 10.70 6.32
N THR A 59 9.96 11.63 6.91
CA THR A 59 9.25 12.66 6.15
C THR A 59 10.22 13.59 5.42
N LEU A 60 11.27 14.07 6.07
CA LEU A 60 12.28 14.91 5.44
C LEU A 60 13.04 14.19 4.33
N LEU A 61 13.40 12.93 4.55
CA LEU A 61 14.02 12.08 3.53
C LEU A 61 13.10 11.93 2.30
N SER A 62 11.80 11.70 2.54
CA SER A 62 10.81 11.54 1.48
C SER A 62 10.67 12.78 0.60
N ALA A 63 10.98 13.98 1.10
CA ALA A 63 10.87 15.23 0.37
C ALA A 63 11.71 15.25 -0.92
N ARG A 64 12.80 14.48 -0.97
CA ARG A 64 13.60 14.29 -2.19
C ARG A 64 12.79 13.72 -3.36
N TRP A 65 11.78 12.89 -3.08
CA TRP A 65 10.95 12.23 -4.11
C TRP A 65 9.52 12.75 -4.17
N ALA A 66 8.92 13.10 -3.02
CA ALA A 66 7.58 13.65 -2.94
C ALA A 66 7.54 15.17 -3.21
N GLY A 67 8.70 15.84 -3.18
CA GLY A 67 8.87 17.28 -3.23
C GLY A 67 8.58 17.96 -1.89
N LEU A 68 8.99 19.22 -1.76
CA LEU A 68 8.74 20.07 -0.58
C LEU A 68 7.31 20.64 -0.56
N ARG A 69 6.32 19.78 -0.79
CA ARG A 69 4.90 20.14 -0.81
C ARG A 69 4.27 19.74 0.52
N ALA A 70 3.64 20.70 1.20
CA ALA A 70 3.06 20.49 2.52
C ALA A 70 2.10 19.28 2.59
N ARG A 71 1.22 19.12 1.59
CA ARG A 71 0.22 18.05 1.57
C ARG A 71 0.83 16.63 1.50
N PRO A 72 1.71 16.29 0.52
CA PRO A 72 2.44 15.01 0.53
C PRO A 72 3.19 14.73 1.82
N LEU A 73 3.96 15.71 2.32
CA LEU A 73 4.76 15.52 3.53
C LEU A 73 3.87 15.28 4.75
N ALA A 74 2.75 16.00 4.87
CA ALA A 74 1.77 15.78 5.92
C ALA A 74 1.15 14.37 5.86
N LEU A 75 0.87 13.84 4.67
CA LEU A 75 0.33 12.49 4.51
C LEU A 75 1.35 11.40 4.84
N ILE A 76 2.62 11.61 4.47
CA ILE A 76 3.71 10.70 4.79
C ILE A 76 3.93 10.65 6.30
N TYR A 77 3.95 11.82 6.95
CA TYR A 77 4.04 11.89 8.40
C TYR A 77 2.80 11.31 9.09
N ALA A 78 1.60 11.58 8.58
CA ALA A 78 0.37 10.98 9.09
C ALA A 78 0.37 9.45 8.95
N SER A 79 0.98 8.92 7.89
CA SER A 79 1.16 7.48 7.73
C SER A 79 2.08 6.89 8.80
N PHE A 80 3.22 7.54 9.07
CA PHE A 80 4.09 7.16 10.19
C PHE A 80 3.35 7.21 11.53
N LEU A 81 2.63 8.31 11.81
CA LEU A 81 1.87 8.46 13.05
C LEU A 81 0.78 7.39 13.17
N SER A 82 0.17 6.97 12.06
CA SER A 82 -0.83 5.91 12.08
C SER A 82 -0.28 4.56 12.52
N HIS A 83 1.00 4.28 12.22
CA HIS A 83 1.72 3.11 12.73
C HIS A 83 1.88 3.20 14.25
N LEU A 84 2.46 4.32 14.72
CA LEU A 84 2.72 4.53 16.14
C LEU A 84 1.43 4.51 16.97
N VAL A 85 0.36 5.13 16.48
CA VAL A 85 -0.98 5.07 17.09
C VAL A 85 -1.52 3.64 17.10
N GLY A 86 -1.32 2.89 16.02
CA GLY A 86 -1.66 1.47 15.94
C GLY A 86 -1.01 0.67 17.06
N ASP A 87 0.30 0.82 17.25
CA ASP A 87 1.03 0.14 18.33
C ASP A 87 0.51 0.56 19.71
N TYR A 88 0.28 1.86 19.93
CA TYR A 88 -0.28 2.33 21.20
C TYR A 88 -1.64 1.72 21.53
N LEU A 89 -2.52 1.57 20.54
CA LEU A 89 -3.89 1.12 20.76
C LEU A 89 -4.04 -0.40 20.75
N ALA A 90 -3.16 -1.12 20.03
CA ALA A 90 -3.38 -2.52 19.66
C ALA A 90 -2.34 -3.50 20.20
N SER A 91 -1.27 -3.07 20.88
CA SER A 91 -0.19 -3.99 21.30
C SER A 91 0.19 -3.97 22.78
N SER A 92 -0.45 -3.15 23.63
CA SER A 92 -0.04 -2.90 25.04
C SER A 92 1.40 -2.40 25.21
N TRP A 93 2.12 -2.13 24.12
CA TRP A 93 3.55 -1.94 24.19
C TRP A 93 3.93 -0.59 24.79
N THR A 94 5.06 -0.62 25.49
CA THR A 94 5.75 0.57 25.96
C THR A 94 6.51 1.20 24.82
N LEU A 95 6.24 2.48 24.56
CA LEU A 95 6.87 3.27 23.49
C LEU A 95 7.51 4.53 24.06
N TRP A 96 8.57 4.98 23.40
CA TRP A 96 9.35 6.18 23.77
C TRP A 96 9.29 7.24 22.66
N PRO A 97 8.16 7.94 22.52
CA PRO A 97 7.89 8.76 21.34
C PRO A 97 8.83 9.97 21.23
N PHE A 98 9.44 10.38 22.33
CA PHE A 98 10.26 11.59 22.43
C PHE A 98 11.77 11.33 22.49
N LEU A 99 12.24 10.10 22.21
CA LEU A 99 13.67 9.86 22.08
C LEU A 99 14.29 10.69 20.94
N PRO A 100 15.57 11.10 21.06
CA PRO A 100 16.46 10.94 22.22
C PRO A 100 16.31 12.04 23.28
N PHE A 101 15.35 12.97 23.13
CA PHE A 101 15.21 14.15 24.00
C PHE A 101 14.60 13.82 25.36
N SER A 102 13.81 12.75 25.44
CA SER A 102 13.16 12.33 26.68
C SER A 102 12.96 10.81 26.71
N SER A 103 13.27 10.21 27.84
CA SER A 103 13.02 8.80 28.14
C SER A 103 11.62 8.55 28.71
N ARG A 104 10.73 9.56 28.69
CA ARG A 104 9.35 9.41 29.13
C ARG A 104 8.63 8.36 28.30
N VAL A 105 8.15 7.36 29.01
CA VAL A 105 7.35 6.26 28.52
C VAL A 105 5.90 6.70 28.39
N PHE A 106 5.25 6.26 27.31
CA PHE A 106 3.80 6.30 27.19
C PHE A 106 3.29 4.86 27.04
N VAL A 107 2.26 4.53 27.82
CA VAL A 107 1.53 3.27 27.75
C VAL A 107 0.06 3.62 27.78
N ILE A 108 -0.69 3.14 26.79
CA ILE A 108 -2.14 3.23 26.81
C ILE A 108 -2.63 1.97 27.52
N THR A 109 -3.18 2.15 28.74
CA THR A 109 -3.60 1.06 29.64
C THR A 109 -5.05 0.62 29.45
N TRP A 110 -5.74 1.16 28.44
CA TRP A 110 -7.02 0.59 28.01
C TRP A 110 -6.75 -0.86 27.70
N GLU A 111 -7.42 -1.80 28.38
CA GLU A 111 -7.24 -3.25 28.25
C GLU A 111 -6.81 -3.58 26.84
N SER A 112 -5.50 -3.77 26.66
CA SER A 112 -4.89 -3.69 25.35
C SER A 112 -5.60 -4.69 24.46
N LEU A 113 -6.33 -4.19 23.47
CA LEU A 113 -7.11 -5.04 22.59
C LEU A 113 -6.12 -6.05 22.03
N PRO A 114 -6.26 -7.36 22.33
CA PRO A 114 -5.30 -8.36 21.87
C PRO A 114 -5.03 -8.16 20.38
N LEU A 115 -3.80 -8.40 19.92
CA LEU A 115 -3.43 -8.24 18.50
C LEU A 115 -4.40 -8.95 17.53
N LEU A 116 -5.08 -10.00 18.01
CA LEU A 116 -6.08 -10.81 17.28
C LEU A 116 -7.54 -10.51 17.64
N LEU A 117 -7.82 -9.42 18.35
CA LEU A 117 -9.18 -9.04 18.71
C LEU A 117 -9.99 -8.68 17.45
N VAL A 118 -11.30 -8.88 17.54
CA VAL A 118 -12.30 -8.49 16.54
C VAL A 118 -12.06 -7.09 15.96
N THR A 119 -11.56 -6.15 16.76
CA THR A 119 -11.26 -4.78 16.32
C THR A 119 -10.16 -4.72 15.26
N ASN A 120 -9.03 -5.42 15.43
CA ASN A 120 -7.95 -5.43 14.43
C ASN A 120 -8.37 -6.15 13.15
N VAL A 121 -9.15 -7.23 13.30
CA VAL A 121 -9.76 -7.93 12.17
C VAL A 121 -10.72 -7.00 11.41
N ALA A 122 -11.60 -6.28 12.13
CA ALA A 122 -12.54 -5.34 11.53
C ALA A 122 -11.84 -4.19 10.81
N ILE A 123 -10.80 -3.59 11.42
CA ILE A 123 -9.98 -2.56 10.78
C ILE A 123 -9.30 -3.11 9.53
N THR A 124 -8.73 -4.31 9.60
CA THR A 124 -8.08 -4.97 8.46
C THR A 124 -9.08 -5.20 7.32
N LEU A 125 -10.26 -5.75 7.61
CA LEU A 125 -11.32 -5.98 6.62
C LEU A 125 -11.82 -4.66 6.01
N ALA A 126 -11.98 -3.61 6.83
CA ALA A 126 -12.35 -2.29 6.34
C ALA A 126 -11.29 -1.71 5.40
N LEU A 127 -10.00 -1.83 5.76
CA LEU A 127 -8.90 -1.40 4.90
C LEU A 127 -8.84 -2.19 3.59
N VAL A 128 -9.04 -3.52 3.65
CA VAL A 128 -9.14 -4.36 2.45
C VAL A 128 -10.32 -3.92 1.57
N ALA A 129 -11.48 -3.62 2.15
CA ALA A 129 -12.63 -3.11 1.42
C ALA A 129 -12.35 -1.74 0.76
N VAL A 130 -11.67 -0.82 1.47
CA VAL A 130 -11.22 0.45 0.90
C VAL A 130 -10.24 0.22 -0.26
N MET A 131 -9.27 -0.67 -0.09
CA MET A 131 -8.30 -1.02 -1.13
C MET A 131 -8.99 -1.60 -2.37
N PHE A 132 -9.96 -2.48 -2.18
CA PHE A 132 -10.78 -3.02 -3.26
C PHE A 132 -11.60 -1.91 -3.94
N GLY A 133 -12.22 -1.02 -3.17
CA GLY A 133 -12.93 0.15 -3.69
C GLY A 133 -12.04 1.07 -4.54
N VAL A 134 -10.78 1.29 -4.12
CA VAL A 134 -9.78 2.04 -4.89
C VAL A 134 -9.42 1.30 -6.18
N ALA A 135 -9.24 -0.02 -6.15
CA ALA A 135 -8.98 -0.81 -7.35
C ALA A 135 -10.12 -0.68 -8.37
N VAL A 136 -11.36 -0.80 -7.92
CA VAL A 136 -12.55 -0.70 -8.77
C VAL A 136 -12.76 0.73 -9.33
N ARG A 137 -12.59 1.76 -8.50
CA ARG A 137 -12.92 3.15 -8.87
C ARG A 137 -11.77 3.91 -9.51
N GLN A 138 -10.55 3.73 -9.01
CA GLN A 138 -9.36 4.48 -9.41
C GLN A 138 -8.41 3.66 -10.29
N GLY A 139 -8.61 2.34 -10.38
CA GLY A 139 -7.78 1.47 -11.22
C GLY A 139 -6.35 1.34 -10.74
N ARG A 140 -6.16 1.22 -9.42
CA ARG A 140 -4.85 1.10 -8.77
C ARG A 140 -4.89 0.06 -7.67
N THR A 141 -3.84 -0.74 -7.54
CA THR A 141 -3.64 -1.65 -6.40
C THR A 141 -2.29 -1.38 -5.75
N GLY A 142 -2.01 -2.04 -4.62
CA GLY A 142 -0.69 -1.97 -3.99
C GLY A 142 0.44 -2.45 -4.91
N LEU A 143 0.14 -3.28 -5.92
CA LEU A 143 1.14 -3.75 -6.89
C LEU A 143 1.71 -2.62 -7.74
N GLU A 144 1.04 -1.48 -7.85
CA GLU A 144 1.56 -0.31 -8.56
C GLU A 144 2.93 0.12 -8.00
N LEU A 145 3.20 -0.15 -6.72
CA LEU A 145 4.46 0.20 -6.06
C LEU A 145 5.62 -0.71 -6.49
N VAL A 146 5.32 -1.97 -6.82
CA VAL A 146 6.31 -2.98 -7.17
C VAL A 146 6.46 -3.13 -8.69
N HIS A 147 5.35 -3.32 -9.40
CA HIS A 147 5.39 -3.63 -10.84
C HIS A 147 4.13 -3.15 -11.58
N ALA A 148 4.27 -2.07 -12.36
CA ALA A 148 3.16 -1.45 -13.09
C ALA A 148 2.43 -2.38 -14.08
N GLY A 149 3.14 -3.32 -14.73
CA GLY A 149 2.50 -4.29 -15.64
C GLY A 149 1.57 -5.27 -14.92
N LEU A 150 1.97 -5.77 -13.75
CA LEU A 150 1.18 -6.72 -12.96
C LEU A 150 0.00 -6.01 -12.30
N ASP A 151 0.21 -4.77 -11.84
CA ASP A 151 -0.86 -3.91 -11.34
C ASP A 151 -1.99 -3.74 -12.38
N ARG A 152 -1.66 -3.43 -13.64
CA ARG A 152 -2.67 -3.32 -14.70
C ARG A 152 -3.43 -4.61 -14.93
N VAL A 153 -2.75 -5.76 -14.98
CA VAL A 153 -3.42 -7.06 -15.15
C VAL A 153 -4.40 -7.32 -14.00
N LEU A 154 -3.99 -7.05 -12.76
CA LEU A 154 -4.86 -7.23 -11.60
C LEU A 154 -6.04 -6.24 -11.61
N VAL A 155 -5.78 -4.98 -11.94
CA VAL A 155 -6.82 -3.95 -12.07
C VAL A 155 -7.83 -4.32 -13.16
N ASP A 156 -7.38 -4.79 -14.32
CA ASP A 156 -8.26 -5.21 -15.40
C ASP A 156 -9.14 -6.38 -14.95
N LEU A 157 -8.55 -7.41 -14.34
CA LEU A 157 -9.29 -8.54 -13.78
C LEU A 157 -10.37 -8.09 -12.80
N VAL A 158 -10.02 -7.20 -11.86
CA VAL A 158 -10.95 -6.69 -10.85
C VAL A 158 -12.05 -5.84 -11.50
N GLN A 159 -11.69 -4.84 -12.31
CA GLN A 159 -12.65 -3.90 -12.88
C GLN A 159 -13.59 -4.55 -13.90
N LEU A 160 -13.07 -5.39 -14.79
CA LEU A 160 -13.87 -6.02 -15.83
C LEU A 160 -14.81 -7.07 -15.24
N ARG A 161 -14.37 -7.83 -14.22
CA ARG A 161 -15.26 -8.74 -13.49
C ARG A 161 -16.30 -7.98 -12.67
N TRP A 162 -15.91 -6.93 -11.95
CA TRP A 162 -16.83 -6.13 -11.15
C TRP A 162 -17.92 -5.46 -12.00
N ARG A 163 -17.55 -4.96 -13.19
CA ARG A 163 -18.49 -4.32 -14.12
C ARG A 163 -19.20 -5.32 -15.05
N ALA A 164 -18.90 -6.61 -14.93
CA ALA A 164 -19.35 -7.66 -15.86
C ALA A 164 -19.17 -7.25 -17.35
N ALA A 165 -18.04 -6.62 -17.66
CA ALA A 165 -17.79 -6.06 -18.99
C ALA A 165 -17.74 -7.17 -20.06
N PRO A 166 -18.42 -7.01 -21.20
CA PRO A 166 -18.38 -7.99 -22.29
C PRO A 166 -17.02 -7.96 -23.00
N CYS A 167 -16.65 -9.10 -23.59
CA CYS A 167 -15.55 -9.18 -24.52
C CYS A 167 -15.90 -8.45 -25.82
N ALA A 168 -14.97 -7.70 -26.38
CA ALA A 168 -15.18 -7.00 -27.65
C ALA A 168 -15.29 -7.94 -28.87
N ALA A 169 -14.82 -9.19 -28.76
CA ALA A 169 -14.78 -10.15 -29.86
C ALA A 169 -15.81 -11.29 -29.72
N CYS A 170 -16.45 -11.46 -28.56
CA CYS A 170 -17.47 -12.50 -28.36
C CYS A 170 -18.46 -12.14 -27.25
N VAL A 171 -19.47 -13.00 -27.05
CA VAL A 171 -20.50 -12.86 -26.00
C VAL A 171 -20.00 -13.15 -24.58
N GLY A 172 -18.74 -13.58 -24.43
CA GLY A 172 -18.14 -13.88 -23.13
C GLY A 172 -17.78 -12.63 -22.32
N ARG A 173 -17.34 -12.83 -21.08
CA ARG A 173 -16.86 -11.75 -20.20
C ARG A 173 -15.40 -11.42 -20.49
N ALA A 174 -15.07 -10.14 -20.48
CA ALA A 174 -13.68 -9.69 -20.57
C ALA A 174 -12.95 -9.93 -19.23
N SER A 175 -11.69 -10.33 -19.32
CA SER A 175 -10.78 -10.50 -18.18
C SER A 175 -9.60 -9.54 -18.22
N LEU A 176 -9.24 -9.03 -19.41
CA LEU A 176 -8.05 -8.21 -19.65
C LEU A 176 -8.37 -7.09 -20.64
N ARG A 177 -7.57 -6.02 -20.66
CA ARG A 177 -7.61 -5.03 -21.74
C ARG A 177 -6.43 -5.19 -22.69
N CYS A 178 -6.71 -5.03 -23.98
CA CYS A 178 -5.66 -4.98 -25.00
C CYS A 178 -4.78 -3.73 -24.78
N HIS A 179 -3.46 -3.89 -24.77
CA HIS A 179 -2.51 -2.78 -24.60
C HIS A 179 -2.47 -1.84 -25.81
N ALA A 180 -2.90 -2.29 -26.99
CA ALA A 180 -2.91 -1.48 -28.20
C ALA A 180 -4.21 -0.68 -28.36
N CYS A 181 -5.38 -1.30 -28.16
CA CYS A 181 -6.69 -0.67 -28.41
C CYS A 181 -7.55 -0.43 -27.16
N ALA A 182 -7.08 -0.80 -25.96
CA ALA A 182 -7.77 -0.68 -24.68
C ALA A 182 -9.11 -1.44 -24.54
N ARG A 183 -9.56 -2.17 -25.57
CA ARG A 183 -10.79 -2.97 -25.54
C ARG A 183 -10.66 -4.13 -24.56
N GLY A 184 -11.76 -4.46 -23.87
CA GLY A 184 -11.86 -5.64 -23.01
C GLY A 184 -11.92 -6.93 -23.84
N ILE A 185 -11.07 -7.89 -23.51
CA ILE A 185 -10.98 -9.19 -24.17
C ILE A 185 -11.00 -10.33 -23.15
N CYS A 186 -11.56 -11.48 -23.53
CA CYS A 186 -11.46 -12.70 -22.74
C CYS A 186 -10.14 -13.42 -23.03
N GLU A 187 -9.79 -14.40 -22.19
CA GLU A 187 -8.53 -15.15 -22.29
C GLU A 187 -8.36 -15.85 -23.65
N ALA A 188 -9.46 -16.35 -24.24
CA ALA A 188 -9.44 -16.99 -25.57
C ALA A 188 -9.10 -16.03 -26.73
N HIS A 189 -9.34 -14.73 -26.55
CA HIS A 189 -9.07 -13.69 -27.55
C HIS A 189 -7.77 -12.93 -27.29
N VAL A 190 -6.96 -13.38 -26.33
CA VAL A 190 -5.57 -12.94 -26.19
C VAL A 190 -4.73 -13.59 -27.28
N ALA A 191 -4.11 -12.78 -28.13
CA ALA A 191 -3.24 -13.28 -29.20
C ALA A 191 -1.79 -13.46 -28.74
N THR A 192 -1.32 -12.54 -27.91
CA THR A 192 0.03 -12.60 -27.36
C THR A 192 0.04 -12.08 -25.93
N TRP A 193 0.82 -12.78 -25.11
CA TRP A 193 1.15 -12.41 -23.75
C TRP A 193 2.67 -12.37 -23.63
N ARG A 194 3.28 -11.19 -23.75
CA ARG A 194 4.73 -11.03 -23.62
C ARG A 194 5.05 -9.88 -22.71
N ARG A 195 5.91 -10.13 -21.71
CA ARG A 195 6.32 -9.12 -20.70
C ARG A 195 5.12 -8.38 -20.07
N LEU A 196 4.06 -9.14 -19.73
CA LEU A 196 2.81 -8.62 -19.16
C LEU A 196 2.06 -7.63 -20.06
N ARG A 197 2.38 -7.60 -21.35
CA ARG A 197 1.59 -6.90 -22.37
C ARG A 197 0.69 -7.91 -23.06
N VAL A 198 -0.60 -7.60 -23.03
CA VAL A 198 -1.67 -8.40 -23.62
C VAL A 198 -2.13 -7.68 -24.88
N VAL A 199 -2.16 -8.35 -26.03
CA VAL A 199 -2.66 -7.79 -27.29
C VAL A 199 -3.72 -8.73 -27.86
N CYS A 200 -4.82 -8.17 -28.38
CA CYS A 200 -5.88 -8.93 -29.05
C CYS A 200 -5.45 -9.36 -30.47
N ARG A 201 -6.18 -10.32 -31.05
CA ARG A 201 -5.88 -10.83 -32.40
C ARG A 201 -5.95 -9.76 -33.47
N GLU A 202 -7.00 -8.93 -33.44
CA GLU A 202 -7.19 -7.80 -34.35
C GLU A 202 -5.98 -6.85 -34.37
N CYS A 203 -5.41 -6.52 -33.20
CA CYS A 203 -4.25 -5.62 -33.12
C CYS A 203 -2.93 -6.31 -33.47
N LEU A 204 -2.85 -7.63 -33.40
CA LEU A 204 -1.67 -8.37 -33.83
C LEU A 204 -1.62 -8.52 -35.35
N GLU A 205 -2.79 -8.66 -35.97
CA GLU A 205 -2.97 -8.83 -37.43
C GLU A 205 -3.07 -7.50 -38.18
N ALA A 206 -3.23 -6.37 -37.46
CA ALA A 206 -3.25 -5.05 -38.07
C ALA A 206 -1.91 -4.74 -38.77
N PRO A 207 -1.93 -4.25 -40.02
CA PRO A 207 -0.71 -3.89 -40.73
C PRO A 207 0.03 -2.76 -39.97
N PRO A 208 1.38 -2.74 -40.01
CA PRO A 208 2.13 -1.63 -39.46
C PRO A 208 1.75 -0.34 -40.20
N GLY A 209 1.18 0.62 -39.48
CA GLY A 209 0.87 1.96 -39.97
C GLY A 209 2.08 2.88 -39.95
#